data_AF-A0A7S3HHB4-F1
#
_entry.id   AF-A0A7S3HHB4-F1
#
_cell.length_a   1.000
_cell.length_b   1.000
_cell.length_c   1.000
_cell.angle_alpha   90.00
_cell.angle_beta   90.00
_cell.angle_gamma   90.00
#
_symmetry.space_group_name_H-M   'P 1'
#
loop_
_entity.id
_entity.type
_entity.pdbx_description
1 polymer ?
#
loop_
_entity_poly.entity_id
_entity_poly.type
_entity_poly.pdbx_seq_one_letter_code
_entity_poly.pdbx_strand_id
1 'polypeptide(L)'
;YVEDPVNCSFDGMTYRETAKGGPETPISLTVVNNKVVLKNTQEVWCPPEKGFVKFVFQEVVAKPTINDALQDKYLDLLMKIVEAGKDSDRKKDNDKKRIWLYLLCQDVHLTTKQAQSMIDRFYRNETIGDGELTKLDVLKSVWKCLLDTENMFDFMYRNTSAEQRKDLVYALTLKRYKFNWSNPTAAWNLNLEEKTQRSIMMQIIAINNFESEFSKNASGRGDTSQQGNWFNFRNARYTINKETREILIDRDFVKNLPSTGSIEFDYVSTTRPALGPDNPVKLITEDELYVFMERLGLSPRKKVTNAKSMFLLMDLQLASTSYYFKTENVNLMLDCFEDHWELQARVVIVMFSRIVDSHMIDVILRNLERRSQQEIMKRLGYLNVMNPLKCSFDYVISLKYLDN
;
A
#
# COMPACT_ATOMS: atom_id res chain seq x y z
N TYR A 1 24.90 15.99 12.00
CA TYR A 1 24.40 14.62 11.89
C TYR A 1 23.02 14.63 12.50
N VAL A 2 22.02 14.31 11.67
CA VAL A 2 20.61 14.24 12.06
C VAL A 2 20.45 13.10 13.07
N GLU A 3 19.50 13.25 14.00
CA GLU A 3 19.10 12.25 15.00
C GLU A 3 19.03 10.84 14.40
N ASP A 4 19.22 9.82 15.23
CA ASP A 4 18.99 8.41 14.87
C ASP A 4 17.72 8.32 14.00
N PRO A 5 17.73 7.61 12.86
CA PRO A 5 16.51 7.46 12.08
C PRO A 5 15.47 6.87 13.02
N VAL A 6 14.45 7.66 13.38
CA VAL A 6 13.39 7.35 14.36
C VAL A 6 12.70 6.01 14.07
N ASN A 7 12.93 5.49 12.88
CA ASN A 7 12.32 4.32 12.27
C ASN A 7 13.29 3.12 12.12
N CYS A 8 14.53 3.19 12.60
CA CYS A 8 15.48 2.08 12.49
C CYS A 8 15.91 1.64 13.88
N SER A 9 16.01 0.33 14.11
CA SER A 9 16.57 -0.20 15.34
C SER A 9 17.37 -1.47 15.10
N PHE A 10 18.25 -1.79 16.05
CA PHE A 10 19.00 -3.03 16.08
C PHE A 10 18.48 -3.87 17.24
N ASP A 11 17.95 -5.06 16.96
CA ASP A 11 17.48 -6.00 17.98
C ASP A 11 18.44 -7.19 18.12
N GLY A 12 18.49 -7.78 19.31
CA GLY A 12 19.30 -8.96 19.60
C GLY A 12 20.79 -8.80 19.31
N MET A 13 21.35 -7.60 19.50
CA MET A 13 22.77 -7.34 19.28
C MET A 13 23.64 -8.20 20.21
N THR A 14 24.52 -9.03 19.65
CA THR A 14 25.52 -9.80 20.39
C THR A 14 26.90 -9.63 19.76
N TYR A 15 27.94 -9.73 20.57
CA TYR A 15 29.33 -9.77 20.14
C TYR A 15 29.97 -11.09 20.49
N ARG A 16 30.87 -11.54 19.61
CA ARG A 16 31.73 -12.71 19.83
C ARG A 16 33.10 -12.46 19.21
N GLU A 17 34.14 -13.02 19.82
CA GLU A 17 35.52 -12.82 19.36
C GLU A 17 35.87 -13.65 18.10
N THR A 18 35.17 -14.78 17.88
CA THR A 18 35.43 -15.73 16.79
C THR A 18 34.17 -16.02 15.96
N ALA A 19 34.35 -16.37 14.68
CA ALA A 19 33.22 -16.64 13.76
C ALA A 19 32.48 -17.96 14.05
N LYS A 20 33.18 -18.95 14.62
CA LYS A 20 32.69 -20.31 14.87
C LYS A 20 32.92 -20.67 16.34
N GLY A 21 31.87 -20.57 17.16
CA GLY A 21 31.88 -21.01 18.56
C GLY A 21 32.64 -20.08 19.51
N GLY A 22 31.99 -19.68 20.59
CA GLY A 22 32.48 -18.76 21.62
C GLY A 22 31.30 -18.16 22.40
N PRO A 23 31.54 -17.58 23.59
CA PRO A 23 30.48 -16.91 24.34
C PRO A 23 29.97 -15.68 23.58
N GLU A 24 28.65 -15.59 23.39
CA GLU A 24 28.00 -14.40 22.85
C GLU A 24 27.72 -13.43 24.01
N THR A 25 28.31 -12.24 23.96
CA THR A 25 28.02 -11.17 24.92
C THR A 25 26.93 -10.26 24.35
N PRO A 26 25.77 -10.12 25.00
CA PRO A 26 24.74 -9.19 24.55
C PRO A 26 25.27 -7.75 24.65
N ILE A 27 25.05 -6.97 23.60
CA ILE A 27 25.35 -5.55 23.54
C ILE A 27 24.03 -4.81 23.35
N SER A 28 23.81 -3.70 24.04
CA SER A 28 22.70 -2.80 23.75
C SER A 28 23.23 -1.40 23.56
N LEU A 29 23.04 -0.83 22.37
CA LEU A 29 23.57 0.46 21.98
C LEU A 29 22.46 1.49 21.80
N THR A 30 22.76 2.76 22.05
CA THR A 30 21.90 3.92 21.74
C THR A 30 22.78 5.11 21.40
N VAL A 31 22.24 6.14 20.74
CA VAL A 31 22.96 7.38 20.45
C VAL A 31 22.59 8.46 21.47
N VAL A 32 23.60 9.08 22.11
CA VAL A 32 23.45 10.23 23.00
C VAL A 32 24.50 11.28 22.64
N ASN A 33 24.07 12.51 22.37
CA ASN A 33 24.97 13.62 22.01
C ASN A 33 25.95 13.27 20.87
N ASN A 34 25.46 12.63 19.81
CA ASN A 34 26.25 12.13 18.67
C ASN A 34 27.34 11.11 19.02
N LYS A 35 27.24 10.42 20.16
CA LYS A 35 28.11 9.29 20.52
C LYS A 35 27.29 8.03 20.69
N VAL A 36 27.81 6.91 20.19
CA VAL A 36 27.23 5.59 20.44
C VAL A 36 27.61 5.19 21.87
N VAL A 37 26.63 4.91 22.71
CA VAL A 37 26.81 4.54 24.12
C VAL A 37 26.12 3.23 24.43
N LEU A 38 26.62 2.51 25.44
CA LEU A 38 25.93 1.36 26.00
C LEU A 38 24.65 1.81 26.70
N LYS A 39 23.50 1.25 26.32
CA LYS A 39 22.18 1.66 26.85
C LYS A 39 22.10 1.58 28.38
N ASN A 40 22.76 0.58 28.96
CA ASN A 40 22.71 0.29 30.39
C ASN A 40 23.63 1.20 31.21
N THR A 41 24.83 1.53 30.70
CA THR A 41 25.86 2.27 31.46
C THR A 41 26.02 3.71 30.99
N GLN A 42 25.47 4.07 29.83
CA GLN A 42 25.68 5.36 29.14
C GLN A 42 27.16 5.64 28.80
N GLU A 43 28.05 4.66 28.96
CA GLU A 43 29.45 4.76 28.59
C GLU A 43 29.60 4.72 27.07
N VAL A 44 30.53 5.50 26.54
CA VAL A 44 30.86 5.52 25.11
C VAL A 44 31.30 4.12 24.70
N TRP A 45 30.60 3.55 23.73
CA TRP A 45 30.94 2.24 23.21
C TRP A 45 32.13 2.35 22.27
N CYS A 46 33.22 1.67 22.63
CA CYS A 46 34.39 1.50 21.78
C CYS A 46 34.29 0.14 21.07
N PRO A 47 34.05 0.10 19.75
CA PRO A 47 33.98 -1.16 19.02
C PRO A 47 35.31 -1.93 19.15
N PRO A 48 35.29 -3.23 19.48
CA PRO A 48 36.50 -4.05 19.52
C PRO A 48 37.21 -4.10 18.16
N GLU A 49 38.55 -4.14 18.15
CA GLU A 49 39.35 -4.18 16.91
C GLU A 49 39.18 -5.48 16.11
N LYS A 50 38.73 -6.56 16.76
CA LYS A 50 38.52 -7.89 16.18
C LYS A 50 37.22 -8.48 16.70
N GLY A 51 36.65 -9.43 15.97
CA GLY A 51 35.44 -10.15 16.35
C GLY A 51 34.28 -9.94 15.39
N PHE A 52 33.09 -10.35 15.82
CA PHE A 52 31.86 -10.36 15.04
C PHE A 52 30.72 -9.82 15.88
N VAL A 53 29.98 -8.86 15.34
CA VAL A 53 28.71 -8.42 15.90
C VAL A 53 27.59 -9.07 15.09
N LYS A 54 26.65 -9.70 15.79
CA LYS A 54 25.42 -10.24 15.21
C LYS A 54 24.28 -9.35 15.68
N PHE A 55 23.40 -8.96 14.77
CA PHE A 55 22.22 -8.18 15.09
C PHE A 55 21.14 -8.38 14.05
N VAL A 56 19.90 -8.07 14.42
CA VAL A 56 18.78 -7.98 13.50
C VAL A 56 18.48 -6.51 13.27
N PHE A 57 18.70 -6.03 12.05
CA PHE A 57 18.28 -4.69 11.66
C PHE A 57 16.77 -4.68 11.42
N GLN A 58 16.06 -3.78 12.09
CA GLN A 58 14.64 -3.56 11.93
C GLN A 58 14.43 -2.16 11.37
N GLU A 59 13.84 -2.09 10.18
CA GLU A 59 13.36 -0.86 9.58
C GLU A 59 11.85 -0.81 9.69
N VAL A 60 11.34 0.27 10.28
CA VAL A 60 9.92 0.59 10.35
C VAL A 60 9.60 1.49 9.17
N VAL A 61 8.79 1.00 8.24
CA VAL A 61 8.29 1.86 7.16
C VAL A 61 7.31 2.85 7.77
N ALA A 62 7.56 4.14 7.58
CA ALA A 62 6.58 5.19 7.89
C ALA A 62 5.71 5.46 6.65
N LYS A 63 4.46 5.92 6.87
CA LYS A 63 3.62 6.39 5.77
C LYS A 63 4.22 7.70 5.24
N PRO A 64 4.67 7.74 3.97
CA PRO A 64 5.30 8.94 3.44
C PRO A 64 4.27 10.03 3.20
N THR A 65 4.74 11.27 3.20
CA THR A 65 3.98 12.50 2.98
C THR A 65 4.53 13.25 1.77
N ILE A 66 3.80 14.26 1.30
CA ILE A 66 4.26 15.09 0.18
C ILE A 66 5.59 15.79 0.46
N ASN A 67 5.93 16.00 1.74
CA ASN A 67 7.19 16.62 2.16
C ASN A 67 8.40 15.69 1.98
N ASP A 68 8.15 14.38 1.86
CA ASP A 68 9.18 13.38 1.60
C ASP A 68 9.53 13.28 0.09
N ALA A 69 8.80 14.01 -0.77
CA ALA A 69 9.08 14.07 -2.20
C ALA A 69 10.48 14.65 -2.46
N LEU A 70 11.19 14.05 -3.41
CA LEU A 70 12.52 14.49 -3.82
C LEU A 70 12.49 15.95 -4.27
N GLN A 71 13.41 16.80 -3.78
CA GLN A 71 13.45 18.19 -4.24
C GLN A 71 13.87 18.28 -5.71
N ASP A 72 13.32 19.25 -6.45
CA ASP A 72 13.52 19.38 -7.91
C ASP A 72 14.99 19.48 -8.33
N LYS A 73 15.85 20.11 -7.52
CA LYS A 73 17.30 20.18 -7.78
C LYS A 73 17.98 18.81 -7.76
N TYR A 74 17.53 17.90 -6.90
CA TYR A 74 18.06 16.54 -6.83
C TYR A 74 17.46 15.68 -7.94
N LEU A 75 16.17 15.88 -8.27
CA LEU A 75 15.55 15.25 -9.42
C LEU A 75 16.29 15.57 -10.72
N ASP A 76 16.68 16.85 -10.93
CA ASP A 76 17.51 17.27 -12.07
C ASP A 76 18.83 16.50 -12.14
N LEU A 77 19.51 16.33 -11.00
CA LEU A 77 20.75 15.55 -10.92
C LEU A 77 20.51 14.07 -11.27
N LEU A 78 19.46 13.45 -10.73
CA LEU A 78 19.13 12.05 -11.03
C LEU A 78 18.85 11.84 -12.52
N MET A 79 18.10 12.76 -13.14
CA MET A 79 17.83 12.69 -14.58
C MET A 79 19.12 12.82 -15.39
N LYS A 80 20.04 13.71 -15.02
CA LYS A 80 21.37 13.82 -15.66
C LYS A 80 22.19 12.54 -15.55
N ILE A 81 22.12 11.82 -14.41
CA ILE A 81 22.82 10.55 -14.23
C ILE A 81 22.28 9.50 -15.21
N VAL A 82 20.97 9.38 -15.34
CA VAL A 82 20.34 8.45 -16.30
C VAL A 82 20.72 8.81 -17.74
N GLU A 83 20.67 10.09 -18.09
CA GLU A 83 21.04 10.60 -19.42
C GLU A 83 22.51 10.33 -19.76
N ALA A 84 23.40 10.49 -18.78
CA ALA A 84 24.84 10.29 -18.93
C ALA A 84 25.26 8.81 -18.97
N GLY A 85 24.34 7.87 -18.74
CA GLY A 85 24.58 6.44 -18.87
C GLY A 85 24.96 6.08 -20.31
N LYS A 86 26.26 6.08 -20.62
CA LYS A 86 26.81 5.71 -21.94
C LYS A 86 27.15 4.22 -22.02
N ASP A 87 27.04 3.68 -23.22
CA ASP A 87 27.59 2.38 -23.60
C ASP A 87 29.11 2.46 -23.72
N SER A 88 29.80 2.46 -22.59
CA SER A 88 31.26 2.54 -22.55
C SER A 88 31.97 1.26 -23.05
N ASP A 89 31.25 0.21 -23.43
CA ASP A 89 31.84 -1.05 -23.86
C ASP A 89 31.19 -1.56 -25.15
N ARG A 90 32.01 -1.94 -26.12
CA ARG A 90 31.62 -2.63 -27.39
C ARG A 90 30.97 -4.01 -27.16
N LYS A 91 30.51 -4.33 -25.95
CA LYS A 91 29.80 -5.54 -25.57
C LYS A 91 28.45 -5.18 -24.95
N LYS A 92 27.39 -5.21 -25.76
CA LYS A 92 26.00 -5.67 -25.47
C LYS A 92 25.30 -5.23 -24.17
N ASP A 93 25.78 -4.24 -23.43
CA ASP A 93 25.14 -3.82 -22.17
C ASP A 93 24.23 -2.60 -22.39
N ASN A 94 23.29 -2.76 -23.32
CA ASN A 94 22.35 -1.70 -23.75
C ASN A 94 21.42 -1.21 -22.62
N ASP A 95 21.32 -1.94 -21.50
CA ASP A 95 20.35 -1.69 -20.41
C ASP A 95 20.81 -0.67 -19.35
N LYS A 96 22.00 -0.05 -19.49
CA LYS A 96 22.59 0.79 -18.42
C LYS A 96 21.68 1.91 -17.94
N LYS A 97 21.01 2.63 -18.85
CA LYS A 97 20.09 3.73 -18.48
C LYS A 97 18.88 3.22 -17.69
N ARG A 98 18.32 2.08 -18.10
CA ARG A 98 17.22 1.41 -17.41
C ARG A 98 17.64 0.92 -16.02
N ILE A 99 18.85 0.39 -15.87
CA ILE A 99 19.40 -0.02 -14.57
C ILE A 99 19.59 1.19 -13.65
N TRP A 100 20.19 2.27 -14.14
CA TRP A 100 20.34 3.51 -13.36
C TRP A 100 18.99 4.05 -12.90
N LEU A 101 18.02 4.13 -13.81
CA LEU A 101 16.67 4.59 -13.46
C LEU A 101 16.04 3.71 -12.38
N TYR A 102 16.12 2.38 -12.53
CA TYR A 102 15.59 1.44 -11.55
C TYR A 102 16.25 1.58 -10.18
N LEU A 103 17.59 1.75 -10.13
CA LEU A 103 18.36 1.90 -8.89
C LEU A 103 18.03 3.23 -8.20
N LEU A 104 18.01 4.32 -8.95
CA LEU A 104 17.72 5.65 -8.40
C LEU A 104 16.29 5.76 -7.87
N CYS A 105 15.35 5.03 -8.46
CA CYS A 105 13.98 4.95 -7.98
C CYS A 105 13.79 3.99 -6.79
N GLN A 106 14.85 3.37 -6.24
CA GLN A 106 14.70 2.48 -5.08
C GLN A 106 14.38 3.23 -3.79
N ASP A 107 15.05 4.37 -3.57
CA ASP A 107 15.15 5.01 -2.25
C ASP A 107 14.66 6.48 -2.25
N VAL A 108 13.91 6.86 -3.28
CA VAL A 108 13.32 8.21 -3.42
C VAL A 108 11.82 8.13 -3.41
N HIS A 109 11.16 9.25 -3.11
CA HIS A 109 9.75 9.45 -3.33
C HIS A 109 9.52 10.54 -4.37
N LEU A 110 8.52 10.36 -5.22
CA LEU A 110 8.21 11.27 -6.32
C LEU A 110 6.73 11.59 -6.34
N THR A 111 6.39 12.75 -6.87
CA THR A 111 5.02 13.04 -7.30
C THR A 111 4.79 12.62 -8.76
N THR A 112 3.54 12.43 -9.17
CA THR A 112 3.20 12.19 -10.58
C THR A 112 3.62 13.35 -11.47
N LYS A 113 3.58 14.59 -10.96
CA LYS A 113 4.10 15.78 -11.65
C LYS A 113 5.61 15.68 -11.91
N GLN A 114 6.38 15.24 -10.92
CA GLN A 114 7.82 15.02 -11.06
C GLN A 114 8.13 13.87 -12.02
N ALA A 115 7.38 12.77 -11.92
CA ALA A 115 7.51 11.66 -12.86
C ALA A 115 7.14 12.07 -14.30
N GLN A 116 6.12 12.90 -14.49
CA GLN A 116 5.78 13.45 -15.80
C GLN A 116 6.90 14.36 -16.33
N SER A 117 7.46 15.24 -15.49
CA SER A 117 8.60 16.06 -15.89
C SER A 117 9.81 15.23 -16.30
N MET A 118 10.01 14.07 -15.66
CA MET A 118 11.06 13.11 -16.05
C MET A 118 10.80 12.52 -17.43
N ILE A 119 9.57 12.06 -17.69
CA ILE A 119 9.17 11.55 -19.00
C ILE A 119 9.37 12.62 -20.08
N ASP A 120 8.86 13.84 -19.85
CA ASP A 120 8.93 14.94 -20.83
C ASP A 120 10.37 15.33 -21.15
N ARG A 121 11.25 15.31 -20.15
CA ARG A 121 12.69 15.58 -20.34
C ARG A 121 13.38 14.46 -21.11
N PHE A 122 13.15 13.21 -20.74
CA PHE A 122 13.76 12.09 -21.44
C PHE A 122 13.30 11.98 -22.88
N TYR A 123 12.07 12.41 -23.21
CA TYR A 123 11.66 12.59 -24.61
C TYR A 123 12.41 13.73 -25.29
N ARG A 124 12.49 14.90 -24.66
CA ARG A 124 13.16 16.08 -25.23
C ARG A 124 14.65 15.84 -25.51
N ASN A 125 15.30 15.09 -24.64
CA ASN A 125 16.73 14.77 -24.73
C ASN A 125 17.00 13.43 -25.43
N GLU A 126 16.00 12.86 -26.13
CA GLU A 126 16.11 11.60 -26.88
C GLU A 126 16.67 10.43 -26.04
N THR A 127 16.45 10.48 -24.73
CA THR A 127 16.89 9.45 -23.79
C THR A 127 15.93 8.27 -23.79
N ILE A 128 14.63 8.52 -23.97
CA ILE A 128 13.68 7.46 -24.32
C ILE A 128 13.91 7.10 -25.79
N GLY A 129 14.11 5.80 -26.05
CA GLY A 129 14.51 5.28 -27.36
C GLY A 129 16.01 5.03 -27.50
N ASP A 130 16.83 5.62 -26.62
CA ASP A 130 18.27 5.35 -26.50
C ASP A 130 18.55 4.34 -25.39
N GLY A 131 19.49 3.40 -25.61
CA GLY A 131 19.78 2.31 -24.67
C GLY A 131 18.54 1.48 -24.29
N GLU A 132 17.64 1.22 -25.25
CA GLU A 132 16.39 0.46 -25.07
C GLU A 132 15.41 1.01 -24.01
N LEU A 133 15.68 2.19 -23.43
CA LEU A 133 14.83 2.78 -22.40
C LEU A 133 13.49 3.22 -23.02
N THR A 134 12.40 2.60 -22.58
CA THR A 134 11.05 2.99 -23.01
C THR A 134 10.34 3.86 -21.97
N LYS A 135 9.31 4.60 -22.40
CA LYS A 135 8.38 5.27 -21.48
C LYS A 135 7.76 4.30 -20.46
N LEU A 136 7.51 3.05 -20.87
CA LEU A 136 6.95 2.04 -19.98
C LEU A 136 7.96 1.64 -18.89
N ASP A 137 9.26 1.65 -19.17
CA ASP A 137 10.28 1.38 -18.15
C ASP A 137 10.41 2.51 -17.15
N VAL A 138 10.19 3.75 -17.58
CA VAL A 138 10.04 4.88 -16.65
C VAL A 138 8.86 4.65 -15.71
N LEU A 139 7.68 4.32 -16.25
CA LEU A 139 6.49 4.03 -15.45
C LEU A 139 6.72 2.88 -14.45
N LYS A 140 7.31 1.76 -14.90
CA LYS A 140 7.65 0.62 -14.03
C LYS A 140 8.57 1.02 -12.88
N SER A 141 9.55 1.90 -13.14
CA SER A 141 10.55 2.31 -12.15
C SER A 141 9.96 3.26 -11.11
N VAL A 142 9.17 4.24 -11.54
CA VAL A 142 8.60 5.26 -10.65
C VAL A 142 7.37 4.77 -9.88
N TRP A 143 6.63 3.77 -10.38
CA TRP A 143 5.32 3.39 -9.81
C TRP A 143 5.32 3.18 -8.30
N LYS A 144 6.34 2.50 -7.79
CA LYS A 144 6.44 2.14 -6.37
C LYS A 144 6.78 3.31 -5.45
N CYS A 145 7.27 4.43 -5.99
CA CYS A 145 7.69 5.59 -5.24
C CYS A 145 6.80 6.82 -5.43
N LEU A 146 5.68 6.68 -6.17
CA LEU A 146 4.68 7.73 -6.31
C LEU A 146 3.91 7.96 -4.99
N LEU A 147 3.80 9.22 -4.57
CA LEU A 147 3.17 9.63 -3.32
C LEU A 147 1.71 10.06 -3.48
N ASP A 148 1.42 10.82 -4.54
CA ASP A 148 0.13 11.44 -4.85
C ASP A 148 -0.78 10.45 -5.59
N THR A 149 -1.22 9.44 -4.83
CA THR A 149 -2.08 8.34 -5.29
C THR A 149 -3.35 8.79 -6.02
N GLU A 150 -3.87 9.96 -5.70
CA GLU A 150 -5.03 10.61 -6.32
C GLU A 150 -4.79 10.99 -7.78
N ASN A 151 -3.53 11.14 -8.20
CA ASN A 151 -3.16 11.48 -9.58
C ASN A 151 -2.63 10.27 -10.35
N MET A 152 -2.37 9.14 -9.69
CA MET A 152 -1.73 7.97 -10.32
C MET A 152 -2.54 7.38 -11.47
N PHE A 153 -3.87 7.33 -11.36
CA PHE A 153 -4.73 6.83 -12.44
C PHE A 153 -4.64 7.72 -13.69
N ASP A 154 -4.76 9.04 -13.53
CA ASP A 154 -4.67 10.01 -14.62
C ASP A 154 -3.28 10.00 -15.25
N PHE A 155 -2.24 9.96 -14.42
CA PHE A 155 -0.86 9.85 -14.86
C PHE A 155 -0.63 8.59 -15.69
N MET A 156 -1.11 7.42 -15.23
CA MET A 156 -1.02 6.18 -15.98
C MET A 156 -1.78 6.27 -17.30
N TYR A 157 -3.05 6.69 -17.25
CA TYR A 157 -3.94 6.74 -18.41
C TYR A 157 -3.40 7.66 -19.51
N ARG A 158 -2.82 8.81 -19.13
CA ARG A 158 -2.16 9.74 -20.06
C ARG A 158 -0.93 9.12 -20.74
N ASN A 159 -0.21 8.26 -20.05
CA ASN A 159 1.08 7.75 -20.51
C ASN A 159 1.03 6.35 -21.13
N THR A 160 -0.10 5.64 -21.09
CA THR A 160 -0.20 4.25 -21.54
C THR A 160 -1.42 3.97 -22.40
N SER A 161 -1.28 3.05 -23.36
CA SER A 161 -2.41 2.41 -24.04
C SER A 161 -3.07 1.33 -23.15
N ALA A 162 -4.23 0.82 -23.55
CA ALA A 162 -4.90 -0.28 -22.84
C ALA A 162 -4.04 -1.57 -22.78
N GLU A 163 -3.23 -1.84 -23.80
CA GLU A 163 -2.29 -2.97 -23.81
C GLU A 163 -1.12 -2.73 -22.87
N GLN A 164 -0.51 -1.53 -22.95
CA GLN A 164 0.59 -1.15 -22.07
C GLN A 164 0.20 -1.14 -20.58
N ARG A 165 -1.05 -0.84 -20.25
CA ARG A 165 -1.57 -0.97 -18.88
C ARG A 165 -1.52 -2.41 -18.38
N LYS A 166 -1.88 -3.39 -19.21
CA LYS A 166 -1.77 -4.80 -18.84
C LYS A 166 -0.30 -5.19 -18.64
N ASP A 167 0.57 -4.75 -19.54
CA ASP A 167 2.02 -5.00 -19.42
C ASP A 167 2.61 -4.39 -18.14
N LEU A 168 2.16 -3.20 -17.76
CA LEU A 168 2.54 -2.54 -16.51
C LEU A 168 2.11 -3.37 -15.29
N VAL A 169 0.87 -3.86 -15.27
CA VAL A 169 0.35 -4.72 -14.19
C VAL A 169 1.17 -6.00 -14.05
N TYR A 170 1.49 -6.66 -15.16
CA TYR A 170 2.32 -7.87 -15.13
C TYR A 170 3.75 -7.57 -14.64
N ALA A 171 4.36 -6.49 -15.12
CA ALA A 171 5.72 -6.11 -14.75
C ALA A 171 5.85 -5.73 -13.27
N LEU A 172 4.84 -5.06 -12.70
CA LEU A 172 4.85 -4.66 -11.29
C LEU A 172 4.43 -5.79 -10.35
N THR A 173 3.78 -6.83 -10.87
CA THR A 173 2.88 -7.76 -10.16
C THR A 173 1.53 -7.14 -9.80
N LEU A 174 0.48 -7.99 -9.82
CA LEU A 174 -0.89 -7.62 -9.44
C LEU A 174 -0.97 -6.97 -8.04
N LYS A 175 -0.15 -7.43 -7.09
CA LYS A 175 -0.17 -6.94 -5.70
C LYS A 175 0.38 -5.53 -5.59
N ARG A 176 1.50 -5.26 -6.28
CA ARG A 176 2.14 -3.93 -6.27
C ARG A 176 1.31 -2.91 -7.03
N TYR A 177 0.75 -3.30 -8.18
CA TYR A 177 -0.11 -2.41 -8.96
C TYR A 177 -1.36 -2.00 -8.16
N LYS A 178 -1.99 -2.96 -7.49
CA LYS A 178 -3.17 -2.75 -6.65
C LYS A 178 -2.88 -1.86 -5.43
N PHE A 179 -1.68 -1.95 -4.85
CA PHE A 179 -1.33 -1.20 -3.65
C PHE A 179 -1.32 0.32 -3.90
N ASN A 180 -1.95 1.06 -3.00
CA ASN A 180 -1.87 2.51 -2.93
C ASN A 180 -2.13 2.98 -1.48
N TRP A 181 -1.52 4.09 -1.10
CA TRP A 181 -1.54 4.63 0.28
C TRP A 181 -2.89 5.21 0.74
N SER A 182 -3.81 5.51 -0.20
CA SER A 182 -5.07 6.23 0.06
C SER A 182 -6.33 5.36 0.01
N ASN A 183 -6.21 4.16 -0.58
CA ASN A 183 -7.26 3.14 -0.65
C ASN A 183 -6.64 1.73 -0.51
N PRO A 184 -6.14 1.37 0.68
CA PRO A 184 -5.55 0.05 0.94
C PRO A 184 -6.59 -1.04 1.23
N THR A 185 -7.88 -0.69 1.35
CA THR A 185 -8.96 -1.63 1.70
C THR A 185 -9.08 -2.72 0.65
N ALA A 186 -8.82 -3.96 1.05
CA ALA A 186 -8.75 -5.07 0.12
C ALA A 186 -8.49 -6.41 0.82
N ALA A 187 -8.81 -7.47 0.10
CA ALA A 187 -8.23 -8.79 0.34
C ALA A 187 -6.77 -8.83 -0.13
N TRP A 188 -5.87 -9.21 0.77
CA TRP A 188 -4.45 -9.39 0.55
C TRP A 188 -4.06 -10.85 0.73
N ASN A 189 -3.17 -11.30 -0.14
CA ASN A 189 -2.46 -12.57 -0.02
C ASN A 189 -1.06 -12.25 -0.51
N LEU A 190 -0.10 -12.33 0.40
CA LEU A 190 1.28 -11.89 0.21
C LEU A 190 2.22 -13.04 0.55
N ASN A 191 3.08 -13.42 -0.39
CA ASN A 191 4.22 -14.30 -0.13
C ASN A 191 5.33 -13.48 0.53
N LEU A 192 5.62 -13.76 1.81
CA LEU A 192 6.62 -13.03 2.57
C LEU A 192 8.06 -13.36 2.17
N GLU A 193 8.31 -14.42 1.38
CA GLU A 193 9.61 -14.71 0.78
C GLU A 193 9.96 -13.66 -0.30
N GLU A 194 8.95 -13.23 -1.04
CA GLU A 194 9.08 -12.25 -2.11
C GLU A 194 9.30 -10.84 -1.57
N LYS A 195 10.48 -10.25 -1.85
CA LYS A 195 10.85 -8.91 -1.34
C LYS A 195 9.81 -7.84 -1.66
N THR A 196 9.25 -7.87 -2.88
CA THR A 196 8.22 -6.92 -3.32
C THR A 196 6.94 -7.06 -2.49
N GLN A 197 6.51 -8.27 -2.17
CA GLN A 197 5.27 -8.51 -1.43
C GLN A 197 5.46 -8.28 0.08
N ARG A 198 6.63 -8.63 0.62
CA ARG A 198 7.03 -8.25 1.99
C ARG A 198 7.07 -6.74 2.17
N SER A 199 7.57 -6.00 1.19
CA SER A 199 7.52 -4.52 1.19
C SER A 199 6.07 -4.00 1.20
N ILE A 200 5.14 -4.61 0.46
CA ILE A 200 3.71 -4.25 0.52
C ILE A 200 3.16 -4.49 1.93
N MET A 201 3.50 -5.61 2.57
CA MET A 201 3.08 -5.89 3.95
C MET A 201 3.57 -4.79 4.90
N MET A 202 4.85 -4.41 4.82
CA MET A 202 5.41 -3.33 5.64
C MET A 202 4.70 -1.99 5.40
N GLN A 203 4.33 -1.67 4.16
CA GLN A 203 3.58 -0.46 3.85
C GLN A 203 2.14 -0.50 4.40
N ILE A 204 1.47 -1.66 4.35
CA ILE A 204 0.13 -1.82 4.96
C ILE A 204 0.23 -1.71 6.49
N ILE A 205 1.28 -2.26 7.11
CA ILE A 205 1.58 -2.08 8.54
C ILE A 205 1.78 -0.58 8.87
N ALA A 206 2.52 0.15 8.03
CA ALA A 206 2.73 1.58 8.20
C ALA A 206 1.40 2.36 8.19
N ILE A 207 0.51 2.03 7.25
CA ILE A 207 -0.85 2.60 7.21
C ILE A 207 -1.60 2.24 8.50
N ASN A 208 -1.59 0.96 8.89
CA ASN A 208 -2.26 0.51 10.11
C ASN A 208 -1.80 1.26 11.35
N ASN A 209 -0.49 1.42 11.55
CA ASN A 209 0.04 2.13 12.71
C ASN A 209 -0.47 3.58 12.76
N PHE A 210 -0.49 4.27 11.61
CA PHE A 210 -1.04 5.61 11.49
C PHE A 210 -2.55 5.66 11.78
N GLU A 211 -3.33 4.76 11.18
CA GLU A 211 -4.79 4.73 11.33
C GLU A 211 -5.22 4.30 12.75
N SER A 212 -4.54 3.33 13.35
CA SER A 212 -4.82 2.86 14.71
C SER A 212 -4.50 3.93 15.75
N GLU A 213 -3.42 4.69 15.57
CA GLU A 213 -3.08 5.80 16.45
C GLU A 213 -4.14 6.91 16.41
N PHE A 214 -4.55 7.32 15.21
CA PHE A 214 -5.65 8.27 15.04
C PHE A 214 -6.96 7.72 15.64
N SER A 215 -7.28 6.46 15.36
CA SER A 215 -8.51 5.81 15.85
C SER A 215 -8.57 5.83 17.37
N LYS A 216 -7.48 5.46 18.03
CA LYS A 216 -7.40 5.37 19.49
C LYS A 216 -7.44 6.74 20.18
N ASN A 217 -6.75 7.72 19.60
CA ASN A 217 -6.46 8.97 20.31
C ASN A 217 -7.30 10.17 19.85
N ALA A 218 -7.82 10.15 18.62
CA ALA A 218 -8.41 11.33 17.98
C ALA A 218 -9.78 11.11 17.30
N SER A 219 -10.19 9.87 17.04
CA SER A 219 -11.42 9.61 16.28
C SER A 219 -12.72 9.84 17.06
N GLY A 220 -12.67 9.77 18.40
CA GLY A 220 -13.86 9.75 19.26
C GLY A 220 -14.72 8.48 19.14
N ARG A 221 -14.24 7.45 18.43
CA ARG A 221 -14.94 6.17 18.23
C ARG A 221 -14.39 5.09 19.17
N GLY A 222 -15.20 4.06 19.41
CA GLY A 222 -14.75 2.83 20.07
C GLY A 222 -13.91 1.95 19.14
N ASP A 223 -13.31 0.90 19.69
CA ASP A 223 -12.53 -0.07 18.93
C ASP A 223 -13.45 -0.92 18.02
N THR A 224 -13.22 -0.85 16.70
CA THR A 224 -13.95 -1.63 15.68
C THR A 224 -13.10 -2.74 15.05
N SER A 225 -11.95 -3.06 15.65
CA SER A 225 -11.04 -4.11 15.18
C SER A 225 -11.54 -5.50 15.54
N GLN A 226 -11.30 -6.47 14.65
CA GLN A 226 -11.77 -7.84 14.84
C GLN A 226 -11.28 -8.50 16.14
N GLN A 227 -10.12 -8.06 16.61
CA GLN A 227 -9.40 -8.69 17.74
C GLN A 227 -9.33 -7.75 18.95
N GLY A 228 -10.01 -6.60 18.95
CA GLY A 228 -9.98 -5.62 20.05
C GLY A 228 -8.58 -5.05 20.32
N ASN A 229 -7.78 -4.91 19.27
CA ASN A 229 -6.39 -4.44 19.33
C ASN A 229 -6.17 -3.14 18.52
N TRP A 230 -7.25 -2.47 18.12
CA TRP A 230 -7.27 -1.28 17.25
C TRP A 230 -6.70 -1.48 15.83
N PHE A 231 -6.30 -2.70 15.45
CA PHE A 231 -5.71 -2.95 14.14
C PHE A 231 -6.79 -3.25 13.09
N ASN A 232 -6.57 -2.73 11.88
CA ASN A 232 -7.49 -2.83 10.75
C ASN A 232 -7.32 -4.14 9.94
N PHE A 233 -6.62 -5.13 10.50
CA PHE A 233 -6.44 -6.46 9.92
C PHE A 233 -7.56 -7.41 10.34
N ARG A 234 -8.08 -8.18 9.38
CA ARG A 234 -9.20 -9.11 9.56
C ARG A 234 -8.93 -10.41 8.85
N ASN A 235 -9.57 -11.49 9.33
CA ASN A 235 -9.55 -12.81 8.69
C ASN A 235 -8.13 -13.31 8.40
N ALA A 236 -7.19 -12.98 9.29
CA ALA A 236 -5.77 -13.20 9.05
C ALA A 236 -5.40 -14.68 9.17
N ARG A 237 -4.70 -15.18 8.15
CA ARG A 237 -4.17 -16.54 8.09
C ARG A 237 -2.71 -16.51 7.65
N TYR A 238 -1.93 -17.44 8.16
CA TYR A 238 -0.55 -17.64 7.79
C TYR A 238 -0.33 -19.07 7.37
N THR A 239 0.30 -19.24 6.20
CA THR A 239 0.61 -20.54 5.61
C THR A 239 2.11 -20.74 5.56
N ILE A 240 2.60 -21.78 6.22
CA ILE A 240 4.00 -22.20 6.18
C ILE A 240 4.05 -23.73 6.11
N ASN A 241 4.98 -24.30 5.34
CA ASN A 241 5.12 -25.75 5.17
C ASN A 241 3.81 -26.47 4.80
N LYS A 242 2.96 -25.84 3.98
CA LYS A 242 1.62 -26.30 3.57
C LYS A 242 0.58 -26.40 4.68
N GLU A 243 0.88 -25.89 5.88
CA GLU A 243 -0.09 -25.74 6.96
C GLU A 243 -0.58 -24.30 7.03
N THR A 244 -1.89 -24.10 6.98
CA THR A 244 -2.54 -22.78 7.14
C THR A 244 -3.14 -22.69 8.54
N ARG A 245 -2.80 -21.62 9.26
CA ARG A 245 -3.35 -21.34 10.60
C ARG A 245 -3.92 -19.94 10.64
N GLU A 246 -5.01 -19.76 11.37
CA GLU A 246 -5.45 -18.41 11.73
C GLU A 246 -4.44 -17.77 12.68
N ILE A 247 -4.19 -16.48 12.49
CA ILE A 247 -3.23 -15.73 13.29
C ILE A 247 -3.83 -14.40 13.76
N LEU A 248 -3.27 -13.87 14.84
CA LEU A 248 -3.49 -12.51 15.28
C LEU A 248 -2.36 -11.64 14.71
N ILE A 249 -2.71 -10.62 13.92
CA ILE A 249 -1.76 -9.57 13.55
C ILE A 249 -1.86 -8.49 14.61
N ASP A 250 -0.93 -8.51 15.56
CA ASP A 250 -0.77 -7.52 16.62
C ASP A 250 0.63 -6.88 16.57
N ARG A 251 0.97 -6.11 17.60
CA ARG A 251 2.29 -5.45 17.70
C ARG A 251 3.44 -6.44 17.72
N ASP A 252 3.28 -7.60 18.36
CA ASP A 252 4.32 -8.61 18.47
C ASP A 252 4.54 -9.34 17.16
N PHE A 253 3.46 -9.66 16.44
CA PHE A 253 3.54 -10.20 15.08
C PHE A 253 4.22 -9.22 14.12
N VAL A 254 3.84 -7.93 14.18
CA VAL A 254 4.44 -6.88 13.34
C VAL A 254 5.93 -6.71 13.64
N LYS A 255 6.31 -6.69 14.91
CA LYS A 255 7.71 -6.59 15.33
C LYS A 255 8.53 -7.79 14.83
N ASN A 256 7.93 -8.98 14.86
CA ASN A 256 8.57 -10.24 14.48
C ASN A 256 8.05 -10.76 13.13
N LEU A 257 7.84 -9.86 12.16
CA LEU A 257 7.27 -10.23 10.87
C LEU A 257 8.10 -11.35 10.20
N PRO A 258 7.49 -12.50 9.85
CA PRO A 258 8.20 -13.59 9.21
C PRO A 258 8.80 -13.19 7.86
N SER A 259 9.96 -13.77 7.53
CA SER A 259 10.62 -13.59 6.23
C SER A 259 10.26 -14.67 5.20
N THR A 260 9.48 -15.68 5.60
CA THR A 260 9.05 -16.80 4.76
C THR A 260 7.55 -17.07 4.90
N GLY A 261 7.01 -17.97 4.08
CA GLY A 261 5.59 -18.32 4.10
C GLY A 261 4.67 -17.28 3.44
N SER A 262 3.37 -17.52 3.48
CA SER A 262 2.35 -16.65 2.88
C SER A 262 1.33 -16.18 3.90
N ILE A 263 1.02 -14.89 3.90
CA ILE A 263 0.03 -14.28 4.78
C ILE A 263 -1.19 -13.84 3.97
N GLU A 264 -2.38 -14.16 4.45
CA GLU A 264 -3.67 -13.75 3.89
C GLU A 264 -4.43 -12.95 4.92
N PHE A 265 -5.04 -11.84 4.54
CA PHE A 265 -5.88 -11.01 5.41
C PHE A 265 -6.77 -10.09 4.59
N ASP A 266 -7.86 -9.62 5.19
CA ASP A 266 -8.59 -8.46 4.70
C ASP A 266 -8.09 -7.24 5.49
N TYR A 267 -7.67 -6.19 4.78
CA TYR A 267 -7.36 -4.90 5.38
C TYR A 267 -8.52 -3.95 5.17
N VAL A 268 -8.93 -3.21 6.22
CA VAL A 268 -10.08 -2.32 6.17
C VAL A 268 -9.72 -0.95 6.71
N SER A 269 -9.46 0.00 5.82
CA SER A 269 -9.24 1.40 6.20
C SER A 269 -10.54 2.02 6.70
N THR A 270 -10.49 2.49 7.95
CA THR A 270 -11.59 3.18 8.66
C THR A 270 -11.40 4.69 8.68
N THR A 271 -10.25 5.18 8.22
CA THR A 271 -9.98 6.60 8.06
C THR A 271 -10.94 7.18 7.02
N ARG A 272 -11.56 8.30 7.37
CA ARG A 272 -12.37 9.11 6.47
C ARG A 272 -11.88 10.55 6.57
N PRO A 273 -12.00 11.34 5.51
CA PRO A 273 -11.58 12.72 5.57
C PRO A 273 -12.46 13.46 6.57
N ALA A 274 -11.87 14.35 7.36
CA ALA A 274 -12.62 15.19 8.27
C ALA A 274 -13.51 16.13 7.43
N LEU A 275 -14.82 16.07 7.64
CA LEU A 275 -15.75 17.01 7.04
C LEU A 275 -15.59 18.35 7.76
N GLY A 276 -14.90 19.31 7.14
CA GLY A 276 -14.69 20.64 7.69
C GLY A 276 -14.35 21.65 6.60
N PRO A 277 -14.59 22.95 6.85
CA PRO A 277 -14.33 24.03 5.88
C PRO A 277 -12.86 24.10 5.44
N ASP A 278 -11.93 23.66 6.30
CA ASP A 278 -10.47 23.74 6.06
C ASP A 278 -9.88 22.53 5.31
N ASN A 279 -10.68 21.48 5.07
CA ASN A 279 -10.24 20.30 4.32
C ASN A 279 -11.35 19.81 3.39
N PRO A 280 -11.58 20.50 2.26
CA PRO A 280 -12.68 20.17 1.36
C PRO A 280 -12.47 18.79 0.76
N VAL A 281 -13.30 17.85 1.19
CA VAL A 281 -13.41 16.53 0.57
C VAL A 281 -13.83 16.72 -0.89
N LYS A 282 -13.05 16.19 -1.84
CA LYS A 282 -13.44 16.16 -3.24
C LYS A 282 -14.53 15.11 -3.47
N LEU A 283 -15.75 15.45 -3.10
CA LEU A 283 -16.96 14.71 -3.41
C LEU A 283 -17.17 14.69 -4.92
N ILE A 284 -17.43 13.52 -5.48
CA ILE A 284 -17.74 13.40 -6.90
C ILE A 284 -19.12 14.01 -7.19
N THR A 285 -19.20 14.83 -8.23
CA THR A 285 -20.47 15.32 -8.79
C THR A 285 -21.09 14.27 -9.72
N GLU A 286 -22.36 14.44 -10.09
CA GLU A 286 -23.02 13.53 -11.04
C GLU A 286 -22.33 13.51 -12.41
N ASP A 287 -21.99 14.69 -12.94
CA ASP A 287 -21.28 14.82 -14.22
C ASP A 287 -19.89 14.16 -14.16
N GLU A 288 -19.14 14.40 -13.08
CA GLU A 288 -17.85 13.74 -12.88
C GLU A 288 -17.97 12.23 -12.71
N LEU A 289 -19.06 11.73 -12.11
CA LEU A 289 -19.31 10.30 -11.96
C LEU A 289 -19.49 9.63 -13.32
N TYR A 290 -20.24 10.24 -14.24
CA TYR A 290 -20.40 9.72 -15.59
C TYR A 290 -19.06 9.67 -16.36
N VAL A 291 -18.27 10.74 -16.28
CA VAL A 291 -16.92 10.77 -16.88
C VAL A 291 -16.01 9.72 -16.24
N PHE A 292 -16.07 9.58 -14.91
CA PHE A 292 -15.32 8.58 -14.16
C PHE A 292 -15.65 7.15 -14.63
N MET A 293 -16.93 6.83 -14.75
CA MET A 293 -17.42 5.54 -15.22
C MET A 293 -17.02 5.29 -16.67
N GLU A 294 -17.16 6.28 -17.55
CA GLU A 294 -16.77 6.18 -18.96
C GLU A 294 -15.28 5.89 -19.12
N ARG A 295 -14.41 6.56 -18.36
CA ARG A 295 -12.95 6.35 -18.39
C ARG A 295 -12.55 4.94 -17.97
N LEU A 296 -13.31 4.33 -17.06
CA LEU A 296 -13.16 2.93 -16.66
C LEU A 296 -13.83 1.95 -17.62
N GLY A 297 -14.55 2.43 -18.63
CA GLY A 297 -15.33 1.60 -19.55
C GLY A 297 -16.54 0.94 -18.89
N LEU A 298 -17.05 1.52 -17.80
CA LEU A 298 -18.26 1.07 -17.11
C LEU A 298 -19.50 1.56 -17.85
N SER A 299 -20.43 0.64 -18.11
CA SER A 299 -21.71 0.98 -18.73
C SER A 299 -22.80 0.04 -18.22
N PRO A 300 -23.97 0.57 -17.79
CA PRO A 300 -25.11 -0.27 -17.41
C PRO A 300 -25.64 -1.12 -18.57
N ARG A 301 -25.44 -0.66 -19.82
CA ARG A 301 -25.87 -1.38 -21.03
C ARG A 301 -24.98 -2.58 -21.37
N LYS A 302 -23.74 -2.57 -20.89
CA LYS A 302 -22.74 -3.62 -21.13
C LYS A 302 -22.06 -3.97 -19.82
N LYS A 303 -22.78 -4.73 -19.01
CA LYS A 303 -22.32 -5.17 -17.69
C LYS A 303 -20.98 -5.90 -17.76
N VAL A 304 -20.11 -5.62 -16.80
CA VAL A 304 -18.81 -6.25 -16.64
C VAL A 304 -19.00 -7.63 -16.00
N THR A 305 -18.41 -8.64 -16.63
CA THR A 305 -18.51 -10.02 -16.15
C THR A 305 -17.45 -10.34 -15.10
N ASN A 306 -17.70 -11.34 -14.24
CA ASN A 306 -16.72 -11.74 -13.22
C ASN A 306 -15.36 -12.09 -13.85
N ALA A 307 -15.35 -12.80 -14.98
CA ALA A 307 -14.13 -13.18 -15.70
C ALA A 307 -13.32 -11.98 -16.24
N LYS A 308 -13.97 -10.85 -16.51
CA LYS A 308 -13.32 -9.62 -17.04
C LYS A 308 -13.06 -8.58 -15.97
N SER A 309 -13.49 -8.82 -14.73
CA SER A 309 -13.48 -7.82 -13.65
C SER A 309 -12.11 -7.56 -13.03
N MET A 310 -11.15 -8.48 -13.16
CA MET A 310 -9.91 -8.46 -12.36
C MET A 310 -9.11 -7.16 -12.52
N PHE A 311 -8.76 -6.80 -13.76
CA PHE A 311 -8.03 -5.57 -14.06
C PHE A 311 -8.88 -4.33 -13.81
N LEU A 312 -10.17 -4.40 -14.14
CA LEU A 312 -11.08 -3.28 -13.94
C LEU A 312 -11.24 -2.91 -12.47
N LEU A 313 -11.29 -3.88 -11.57
CA LEU A 313 -11.37 -3.63 -10.13
C LEU A 313 -10.08 -3.00 -9.58
N MET A 314 -8.92 -3.29 -10.19
CA MET A 314 -7.67 -2.62 -9.84
C MET A 314 -7.66 -1.17 -10.34
N ASP A 315 -8.11 -0.95 -11.58
CA ASP A 315 -8.25 0.40 -12.14
C ASP A 315 -9.29 1.22 -11.36
N LEU A 316 -10.41 0.60 -10.94
CA LEU A 316 -11.41 1.21 -10.07
C LEU A 316 -10.81 1.58 -8.70
N GLN A 317 -10.06 0.66 -8.08
CA GLN A 317 -9.39 0.92 -6.81
C GLN A 317 -8.44 2.10 -6.91
N LEU A 318 -7.65 2.18 -7.98
CA LEU A 318 -6.72 3.27 -8.22
C LEU A 318 -7.44 4.57 -8.58
N ALA A 319 -8.43 4.56 -9.47
CA ALA A 319 -9.16 5.76 -9.90
C ALA A 319 -9.97 6.36 -8.75
N SER A 320 -10.54 5.53 -7.87
CA SER A 320 -11.35 5.98 -6.73
C SER A 320 -10.57 6.82 -5.70
N THR A 321 -9.24 6.88 -5.76
CA THR A 321 -8.43 7.72 -4.86
C THR A 321 -8.61 9.21 -5.17
N SER A 322 -8.99 9.57 -6.40
CA SER A 322 -9.18 10.95 -6.84
C SER A 322 -10.44 11.61 -6.28
N TYR A 323 -11.38 10.82 -5.76
CA TYR A 323 -12.68 11.29 -5.30
C TYR A 323 -13.12 10.61 -4.02
N TYR A 324 -14.14 11.18 -3.40
CA TYR A 324 -14.98 10.51 -2.41
C TYR A 324 -16.40 10.38 -2.95
N PHE A 325 -17.09 9.35 -2.51
CA PHE A 325 -18.37 8.91 -3.06
C PHE A 325 -19.40 8.83 -1.96
N LYS A 326 -20.65 9.09 -2.31
CA LYS A 326 -21.79 8.69 -1.50
C LYS A 326 -22.20 7.26 -1.83
N THR A 327 -22.97 6.65 -0.93
CA THR A 327 -23.52 5.31 -1.11
C THR A 327 -24.36 5.18 -2.40
N GLU A 328 -25.10 6.23 -2.78
CA GLU A 328 -25.86 6.31 -4.03
C GLU A 328 -24.97 6.20 -5.28
N ASN A 329 -23.78 6.82 -5.28
CA ASN A 329 -22.85 6.73 -6.40
C ASN A 329 -22.32 5.31 -6.57
N VAL A 330 -22.09 4.59 -5.46
CA VAL A 330 -21.65 3.18 -5.50
C VAL A 330 -22.75 2.29 -6.08
N ASN A 331 -24.02 2.51 -5.73
CA ASN A 331 -25.14 1.78 -6.34
C ASN A 331 -25.19 1.95 -7.86
N LEU A 332 -25.04 3.19 -8.36
CA LEU A 332 -24.98 3.44 -9.82
C LEU A 332 -23.81 2.72 -10.49
N MET A 333 -22.67 2.60 -9.79
CA MET A 333 -21.55 1.82 -10.31
C MET A 333 -21.83 0.31 -10.29
N LEU A 334 -22.53 -0.22 -9.28
CA LEU A 334 -22.89 -1.64 -9.19
C LEU A 334 -23.77 -2.09 -10.37
N ASP A 335 -24.62 -1.20 -10.91
CA ASP A 335 -25.44 -1.46 -12.10
C ASP A 335 -24.59 -1.76 -13.37
N CYS A 336 -23.30 -1.40 -13.36
CA CYS A 336 -22.38 -1.69 -14.45
C CYS A 336 -21.72 -3.08 -14.35
N PHE A 337 -22.00 -3.85 -13.31
CA PHE A 337 -21.44 -5.18 -13.10
C PHE A 337 -22.54 -6.24 -13.15
N GLU A 338 -22.19 -7.47 -13.55
CA GLU A 338 -23.12 -8.60 -13.50
C GLU A 338 -23.60 -8.87 -12.07
N ASP A 339 -24.82 -9.41 -11.96
CA ASP A 339 -25.47 -9.75 -10.70
C ASP A 339 -24.90 -11.09 -10.16
N HIS A 340 -23.58 -11.10 -9.92
CA HIS A 340 -22.82 -12.22 -9.36
C HIS A 340 -22.33 -11.85 -7.97
N TRP A 341 -22.73 -12.63 -6.95
CA TRP A 341 -22.52 -12.25 -5.55
C TRP A 341 -21.10 -11.78 -5.21
N GLU A 342 -20.09 -12.52 -5.69
CA GLU A 342 -18.69 -12.27 -5.39
C GLU A 342 -18.18 -10.98 -6.06
N LEU A 343 -18.67 -10.70 -7.27
CA LEU A 343 -18.25 -9.53 -8.04
C LEU A 343 -18.81 -8.26 -7.38
N GLN A 344 -20.10 -8.28 -7.07
CA GLN A 344 -20.78 -7.19 -6.37
C GLN A 344 -20.12 -6.90 -5.01
N ALA A 345 -19.82 -7.95 -4.23
CA ALA A 345 -19.09 -7.80 -2.97
C ALA A 345 -17.72 -7.15 -3.16
N ARG A 346 -16.94 -7.58 -4.16
CA ARG A 346 -15.61 -7.02 -4.46
C ARG A 346 -15.67 -5.54 -4.86
N VAL A 347 -16.68 -5.12 -5.62
CA VAL A 347 -16.88 -3.69 -5.96
C VAL A 347 -17.10 -2.87 -4.69
N VAL A 348 -18.01 -3.30 -3.81
CA VAL A 348 -18.28 -2.59 -2.55
C VAL A 348 -17.04 -2.50 -1.66
N ILE A 349 -16.28 -3.59 -1.52
CA ILE A 349 -15.07 -3.63 -0.71
C ILE A 349 -14.01 -2.65 -1.25
N VAL A 350 -13.79 -2.63 -2.57
CA VAL A 350 -12.84 -1.72 -3.23
C VAL A 350 -13.22 -0.26 -3.00
N MET A 351 -14.52 0.05 -3.01
CA MET A 351 -15.03 1.41 -2.82
C MET A 351 -15.14 1.83 -1.36
N PHE A 352 -15.15 0.89 -0.41
CA PHE A 352 -15.55 1.15 0.98
C PHE A 352 -14.81 2.31 1.65
N SER A 353 -13.48 2.38 1.51
CA SER A 353 -12.67 3.45 2.13
C SER A 353 -12.96 4.85 1.57
N ARG A 354 -13.58 4.90 0.39
CA ARG A 354 -13.90 6.11 -0.36
C ARG A 354 -15.36 6.56 -0.18
N ILE A 355 -16.15 5.82 0.59
CA ILE A 355 -17.53 6.18 0.94
C ILE A 355 -17.52 7.13 2.13
N VAL A 356 -18.09 8.33 1.99
CA VAL A 356 -18.14 9.35 3.06
C VAL A 356 -19.31 9.17 4.02
N ASP A 357 -20.46 8.71 3.52
CA ASP A 357 -21.69 8.48 4.24
C ASP A 357 -21.79 7.00 4.66
N SER A 358 -20.73 6.47 5.29
CA SER A 358 -20.65 5.05 5.65
C SER A 358 -21.79 4.57 6.55
N HIS A 359 -22.43 5.47 7.29
CA HIS A 359 -23.63 5.20 8.08
C HIS A 359 -24.86 4.83 7.22
N MET A 360 -24.87 5.16 5.93
CA MET A 360 -25.91 4.82 4.95
C MET A 360 -25.55 3.57 4.13
N ILE A 361 -24.52 2.81 4.47
CA ILE A 361 -24.10 1.63 3.70
C ILE A 361 -25.21 0.56 3.57
N ASP A 362 -26.21 0.59 4.47
CA ASP A 362 -27.42 -0.22 4.36
C ASP A 362 -28.17 -0.02 3.04
N VAL A 363 -28.07 1.18 2.44
CA VAL A 363 -28.63 1.52 1.13
C VAL A 363 -27.99 0.70 0.01
N ILE A 364 -26.71 0.36 0.12
CA ILE A 364 -26.02 -0.55 -0.82
C ILE A 364 -26.43 -1.99 -0.53
N LEU A 365 -26.36 -2.41 0.73
CA LEU A 365 -26.61 -3.80 1.14
C LEU A 365 -28.01 -4.29 0.76
N ARG A 366 -29.03 -3.43 0.84
CA ARG A 366 -30.42 -3.76 0.47
C ARG A 366 -30.60 -4.12 -1.01
N ASN A 367 -29.73 -3.62 -1.89
CA ASN A 367 -29.78 -3.90 -3.33
C ASN A 367 -29.02 -5.17 -3.71
N LEU A 368 -28.31 -5.77 -2.76
CA LEU A 368 -27.47 -6.94 -3.00
C LEU A 368 -28.12 -8.21 -2.48
N GLU A 369 -27.82 -9.34 -3.12
CA GLU A 369 -28.26 -10.64 -2.62
C GLU A 369 -27.59 -11.01 -1.29
N ARG A 370 -28.22 -11.93 -0.54
CA ARG A 370 -27.78 -12.32 0.81
C ARG A 370 -26.32 -12.78 0.86
N ARG A 371 -25.84 -13.51 -0.15
CA ARG A 371 -24.44 -13.97 -0.21
C ARG A 371 -23.45 -12.82 -0.34
N SER A 372 -23.76 -11.80 -1.13
CA SER A 372 -22.94 -10.59 -1.21
C SER A 372 -22.92 -9.84 0.11
N GLN A 373 -24.08 -9.66 0.74
CA GLN A 373 -24.19 -9.01 2.05
C GLN A 373 -23.30 -9.69 3.09
N GLN A 374 -23.37 -11.02 3.17
CA GLN A 374 -22.56 -11.82 4.10
C GLN A 374 -21.06 -11.71 3.81
N GLU A 375 -20.65 -11.74 2.54
CA GLU A 375 -19.24 -11.60 2.18
C GLU A 375 -18.70 -10.19 2.49
N ILE A 376 -19.51 -9.15 2.27
CA ILE A 376 -19.17 -7.76 2.63
C ILE A 376 -19.02 -7.64 4.16
N MET A 377 -19.99 -8.12 4.92
CA MET A 377 -19.95 -8.10 6.40
C MET A 377 -18.75 -8.87 6.95
N LYS A 378 -18.46 -10.05 6.39
CA LYS A 378 -17.31 -10.87 6.79
C LYS A 378 -15.98 -10.17 6.55
N ARG A 379 -15.81 -9.49 5.41
CA ARG A 379 -14.53 -8.85 5.05
C ARG A 379 -14.35 -7.48 5.66
N LEU A 380 -15.41 -6.68 5.72
CA LEU A 380 -15.36 -5.33 6.25
C LEU A 380 -15.57 -5.27 7.77
N GLY A 381 -16.28 -6.25 8.34
CA GLY A 381 -16.66 -6.30 9.74
C GLY A 381 -18.04 -5.71 10.03
N TYR A 382 -18.75 -6.29 10.98
CA TYR A 382 -20.11 -5.87 11.32
C TYR A 382 -20.13 -4.42 11.84
N LEU A 383 -19.25 -4.03 12.74
CA LEU A 383 -19.19 -2.65 13.27
C LEU A 383 -18.88 -1.58 12.21
N ASN A 384 -18.28 -1.98 11.09
CA ASN A 384 -17.96 -1.06 9.99
C ASN A 384 -19.12 -0.88 9.00
N VAL A 385 -20.09 -1.81 8.97
CA VAL A 385 -21.17 -1.82 7.98
C VAL A 385 -22.57 -1.81 8.58
N MET A 386 -22.72 -2.12 9.87
CA MET A 386 -24.01 -2.15 10.54
C MET A 386 -24.49 -0.73 10.80
N ASN A 387 -25.72 -0.44 10.38
CA ASN A 387 -26.43 0.75 10.82
C ASN A 387 -27.27 0.37 12.06
N PRO A 388 -26.94 0.86 13.26
CA PRO A 388 -27.64 0.48 14.50
C PRO A 388 -29.11 0.94 14.53
N LEU A 389 -29.50 1.87 13.66
CA LEU A 389 -30.87 2.34 13.53
C LEU A 389 -31.68 1.53 12.50
N LYS A 390 -31.02 0.66 11.72
CA LYS A 390 -31.62 -0.09 10.61
C LYS A 390 -31.09 -1.53 10.53
N CYS A 391 -31.23 -2.28 11.62
CA CYS A 391 -30.70 -3.64 11.77
C CYS A 391 -31.49 -4.74 11.01
N SER A 392 -32.09 -4.41 9.87
CA SER A 392 -32.99 -5.32 9.14
C SER A 392 -32.25 -6.21 8.13
N PHE A 393 -31.23 -6.94 8.58
CA PHE A 393 -30.46 -7.87 7.75
C PHE A 393 -30.29 -9.24 8.42
N ASP A 394 -29.99 -10.25 7.62
CA ASP A 394 -29.70 -11.60 8.09
C ASP A 394 -28.23 -11.71 8.54
N TYR A 395 -27.97 -11.39 9.80
CA TYR A 395 -26.63 -11.46 10.37
C TYR A 395 -26.20 -12.89 10.70
N VAL A 396 -24.97 -13.27 10.31
CA VAL A 396 -24.34 -14.55 10.63
C VAL A 396 -23.06 -14.29 11.40
N ILE A 397 -23.22 -13.93 12.66
CA ILE A 397 -22.16 -13.38 13.50
C ILE A 397 -21.37 -14.51 14.15
N SER A 398 -20.05 -14.48 14.00
CA SER A 398 -19.15 -15.41 14.70
C SER A 398 -18.80 -14.86 16.07
N LEU A 399 -19.20 -15.54 17.15
CA LEU A 399 -18.87 -15.11 18.53
C LEU A 399 -17.38 -15.28 18.89
N LYS A 400 -16.54 -15.65 17.93
CA LYS A 400 -15.09 -15.79 18.10
C LYS A 400 -14.37 -14.45 18.22
N TYR A 401 -14.91 -13.40 17.57
CA TYR A 401 -14.23 -12.13 17.40
C TYR A 401 -14.96 -11.02 18.15
N LEU A 402 -14.25 -9.94 18.52
CA LEU A 402 -14.78 -8.88 19.39
C LEU A 402 -15.61 -7.83 18.65
N ASP A 403 -15.44 -7.70 17.33
CA ASP A 403 -16.16 -6.73 16.49
C ASP A 403 -17.49 -7.27 15.94
N ASN A 404 -17.93 -8.41 16.47
CA ASN A 404 -19.01 -9.22 15.95
C ASN A 404 -20.24 -9.12 16.85
#